data_AF-A0A843BJH4-F1
#
_entry.id   AF-A0A843BJH4-F1
#
_cell.length_a   1.000
_cell.length_b   1.000
_cell.length_c   1.000
_cell.angle_alpha   90.00
_cell.angle_beta   90.00
_cell.angle_gamma   90.00
#
_symmetry.space_group_name_H-M   'P 1'
#
loop_
_entity.id
_entity.type
_entity.pdbx_description
1 polymer ?
#
loop_
_entity_poly.entity_id
_entity_poly.type
_entity_poly.pdbx_seq_one_letter_code
_entity_poly.pdbx_strand_id
1 'polypeptide(L)' 'MSLNEQVSKILENFDNASSIEIVDVLKQIRPQFKSNLTSEYLDGKIQKILDVDDESEKKKQCKALIPYLNWYLQGI' A
#
# COMPACT_ATOMS: atom_id res chain seq x y z
N MET A 1 -8.02 -14.71 4.05
CA MET A 1 -6.90 -14.08 4.79
C MET A 1 -7.39 -12.74 5.29
N SER A 2 -7.14 -12.46 6.56
CA SER A 2 -7.39 -11.18 7.20
C SER A 2 -6.50 -10.09 6.59
N LEU A 3 -6.89 -8.82 6.73
CA LEU A 3 -6.10 -7.69 6.20
C LEU A 3 -4.65 -7.70 6.75
N ASN A 4 -4.45 -8.01 8.03
CA ASN A 4 -3.12 -8.18 8.63
C ASN A 4 -2.28 -9.26 7.94
N GLU A 5 -2.88 -10.42 7.64
CA GLU A 5 -2.18 -11.51 6.96
C GLU A 5 -1.80 -11.12 5.53
N GLN A 6 -2.67 -10.37 4.83
CA GLN A 6 -2.37 -9.83 3.50
C GLN A 6 -1.21 -8.83 3.55
N VAL A 7 -1.21 -7.91 4.51
CA VAL A 7 -0.16 -6.92 4.68
C VAL A 7 1.17 -7.58 5.06
N SER A 8 1.17 -8.55 5.97
CA SER A 8 2.36 -9.32 6.34
C SER A 8 2.94 -10.04 5.12
N LYS A 9 2.11 -10.76 4.37
CA LYS A 9 2.53 -11.48 3.17
C LYS A 9 3.14 -10.55 2.12
N ILE A 10 2.55 -9.37 1.91
CA ILE A 10 3.09 -8.37 0.99
C ILE A 10 4.42 -7.82 1.48
N LEU A 11 4.59 -7.55 2.78
CA LEU A 11 5.87 -7.07 3.31
C LEU A 11 6.97 -8.14 3.25
N GLU A 12 6.64 -9.39 3.55
CA GLU A 12 7.58 -10.53 3.50
C GLU A 12 8.02 -10.87 2.08
N ASN A 13 7.14 -10.66 1.08
CA ASN A 13 7.42 -11.02 -0.31
C ASN A 13 7.15 -9.88 -1.31
N PHE A 14 7.51 -8.66 -0.92
CA PHE A 14 7.16 -7.43 -1.65
C PHE A 14 7.63 -7.43 -3.11
N ASP A 15 8.86 -7.89 -3.35
CA ASP A 15 9.45 -7.92 -4.69
C ASP A 15 8.74 -8.90 -5.64
N ASN A 16 7.99 -9.88 -5.12
CA ASN A 16 7.17 -10.80 -5.90
C ASN A 16 5.68 -10.42 -5.95
N ALA A 17 5.19 -9.56 -5.06
CA ALA A 17 3.82 -9.06 -5.10
C ALA A 17 3.59 -8.18 -6.33
N SER A 18 2.40 -8.24 -6.93
CA SER A 18 2.02 -7.34 -8.03
C SER A 18 1.75 -5.92 -7.51
N SER A 19 1.96 -4.89 -8.33
CA SER A 19 1.62 -3.52 -7.92
C SER A 19 0.13 -3.37 -7.63
N ILE A 20 -0.71 -4.13 -8.33
CA ILE A 20 -2.16 -4.15 -8.15
C ILE A 20 -2.52 -4.72 -6.76
N GLU A 21 -1.93 -5.85 -6.35
CA GLU A 21 -2.13 -6.40 -4.99
C GLU A 21 -1.72 -5.41 -3.91
N ILE A 22 -0.56 -4.76 -4.07
CA ILE A 22 -0.07 -3.78 -3.11
C ILE A 22 -1.03 -2.60 -3.02
N VAL A 23 -1.48 -2.07 -4.16
CA VAL A 23 -2.45 -0.97 -4.22
C VAL A 23 -3.79 -1.36 -3.58
N ASP A 24 -4.28 -2.58 -3.79
CA ASP A 24 -5.53 -3.04 -3.20
C ASP A 24 -5.45 -3.05 -1.67
N VAL A 25 -4.36 -3.61 -1.13
CA VAL A 25 -4.11 -3.59 0.32
C VAL A 25 -3.95 -2.17 0.84
N LEU A 26 -3.27 -1.28 0.12
CA LEU A 26 -3.13 0.14 0.49
C LEU A 26 -4.51 0.84 0.56
N LYS A 27 -5.45 0.52 -0.34
CA LYS A 27 -6.83 1.02 -0.29
C LYS A 27 -7.58 0.47 0.93
N GLN A 28 -7.37 -0.80 1.28
CA GLN A 28 -8.00 -1.42 2.45
C GLN A 28 -7.49 -0.86 3.78
N ILE A 29 -6.20 -0.48 3.89
CA ILE A 29 -5.65 0.15 5.10
C ILE A 29 -5.99 1.64 5.21
N ARG A 30 -6.28 2.33 4.09
CA ARG A 30 -6.62 3.76 4.04
C ARG A 30 -7.64 4.23 5.11
N PRO A 31 -8.79 3.55 5.33
CA PRO A 31 -9.76 3.96 6.35
C PRO A 31 -9.28 3.79 7.79
N GLN A 32 -8.17 3.08 8.02
CA GLN A 32 -7.62 2.83 9.37
C GLN A 32 -6.81 4.03 9.87
N PHE A 33 -6.40 4.92 8.98
CA PHE A 33 -5.74 6.18 9.35
C PHE A 33 -6.79 7.15 9.89
N LYS A 34 -6.64 7.56 11.16
CA LYS A 34 -7.56 8.51 11.83
C LYS A 34 -7.49 9.94 11.26
N SER A 35 -6.43 10.25 10.50
CA SER A 35 -6.20 11.59 9.94
C SER A 35 -6.65 11.63 8.48
N ASN A 36 -7.64 12.46 8.17
CA ASN A 36 -8.09 12.73 6.80
C ASN A 36 -6.92 13.13 5.89
N LEU A 37 -5.97 13.93 6.38
CA LEU A 37 -4.80 14.35 5.62
C LEU A 37 -3.94 13.16 5.17
N THR A 38 -3.75 12.17 6.04
CA THR A 38 -2.98 10.96 5.72
C THR A 38 -3.74 10.08 4.72
N SER A 39 -5.05 9.93 4.91
CA SER A 39 -5.90 9.14 4.00
C SER A 39 -6.00 9.77 2.61
N GLU A 40 -6.07 11.10 2.50
CA GLU A 40 -6.07 11.83 1.22
C GLU A 40 -4.71 11.78 0.53
N TYR A 41 -3.62 11.94 1.30
CA TYR A 41 -2.27 11.79 0.75
C TYR A 41 -2.03 10.40 0.18
N LEU A 42 -2.44 9.36 0.92
CA LEU A 42 -2.32 7.98 0.48
C LEU A 42 -3.16 7.71 -0.77
N ASP A 43 -4.37 8.26 -0.85
CA ASP A 43 -5.23 8.15 -2.03
C ASP A 43 -4.59 8.79 -3.27
N GLY A 44 -4.04 10.01 -3.13
CA GLY A 44 -3.32 10.68 -4.21
C GLY A 44 -2.08 9.91 -4.67
N LYS A 45 -1.39 9.20 -3.77
CA LYS A 45 -0.28 8.30 -4.13
C LYS A 45 -0.76 7.07 -4.88
N ILE A 46 -1.84 6.45 -4.42
CA ILE A 46 -2.47 5.30 -5.09
C ILE A 46 -2.91 5.66 -6.51
N GLN A 47 -3.56 6.82 -6.70
CA GLN A 47 -3.97 7.29 -8.03
C GLN A 47 -2.76 7.48 -8.95
N LYS A 48 -1.67 8.09 -8.46
CA LYS A 48 -0.43 8.23 -9.24
C LYS A 48 0.18 6.88 -9.64
N ILE A 49 0.13 5.88 -8.77
CA ILE A 49 0.61 4.53 -9.10
C ILE A 49 -0.26 3.92 -10.20
N LEU A 50 -1.58 4.08 -10.13
CA LEU A 50 -2.52 3.52 -11.11
C LEU A 50 -2.39 4.20 -12.49
N ASP A 51 -2.00 5.48 -12.53
CA ASP A 51 -1.82 6.27 -13.75
C ASP A 51 -0.51 5.94 -14.50
N VAL A 52 0.48 5.36 -13.82
CA VAL A 52 1.70 4.86 -14.47
C VAL A 52 1.34 3.67 -15.36
N ASP A 53 1.97 3.53 -16.52
CA ASP A 53 1.77 2.36 -17.38
C ASP A 53 2.79 1.25 -17.03
N ASP A 54 4.03 1.63 -16.74
CA ASP A 54 5.15 0.74 -16.44
C ASP A 54 5.08 0.09 -15.04
N GLU A 55 5.06 -1.24 -15.02
CA GLU A 55 4.94 -2.01 -13.76
C GLU A 55 6.17 -1.90 -12.86
N SER A 56 7.36 -1.67 -13.42
CA SER A 56 8.59 -1.48 -12.62
C SER A 56 8.54 -0.15 -11.85
N GLU A 57 8.09 0.91 -12.51
CA GLU A 57 7.86 2.22 -11.89
C GLU A 57 6.72 2.16 -10.86
N LYS A 58 5.64 1.44 -11.14
CA LYS A 58 4.59 1.19 -10.14
C LYS A 58 5.16 0.54 -8.89
N LYS A 59 5.95 -0.54 -9.04
CA LYS A 59 6.60 -1.22 -7.92
C LYS A 59 7.49 -0.29 -7.11
N LYS A 60 8.27 0.58 -7.76
CA LYS A 60 9.10 1.57 -7.05
C LYS A 60 8.25 2.53 -6.22
N GLN A 61 7.16 3.03 -6.78
CA GLN A 61 6.24 3.92 -6.07
C GLN A 61 5.53 3.20 -4.92
N CYS A 62 5.08 1.96 -5.11
CA CYS A 62 4.56 1.10 -4.05
C CYS A 62 5.60 0.90 -2.93
N LYS A 63 6.89 0.75 -3.28
CA LYS A 63 7.98 0.56 -2.29
C LYS A 63 8.12 1.78 -1.38
N ALA A 64 7.87 2.98 -1.89
CA ALA A 64 7.82 4.21 -1.10
C ALA A 64 6.64 4.25 -0.11
N LEU A 65 5.63 3.38 -0.28
CA LEU A 65 4.46 3.27 0.59
C LEU A 65 4.57 2.15 1.65
N ILE A 66 5.68 1.40 1.67
CA ILE A 66 5.99 0.41 2.72
C ILE A 66 5.82 0.95 4.16
N PRO A 67 6.19 2.21 4.48
CA PRO A 67 5.98 2.75 5.82
C PRO A 67 4.52 2.72 6.28
N TYR A 68 3.56 2.87 5.36
CA TYR A 68 2.12 2.83 5.68
C TYR A 68 1.67 1.40 6.00
N LEU A 69 2.20 0.41 5.28
CA LEU A 69 1.95 -1.02 5.56
C LEU A 69 2.55 -1.42 6.91
N ASN A 70 3.79 -1.01 7.20
CA ASN A 70 4.42 -1.23 8.50
C ASN A 70 3.65 -0.54 9.64
N TRP A 71 3.24 0.71 9.44
CA TRP A 71 2.44 1.44 10.43
C TRP A 71 1.13 0.70 10.75
N TYR A 72 0.45 0.16 9.73
CA TYR A 72 -0.79 -0.60 9.93
C TYR A 72 -0.56 -1.86 10.77
N LEU A 73 0.54 -2.59 10.57
CA LEU A 73 0.86 -3.76 11.38
C LEU A 73 1.33 -3.43 12.80
N GLN A 74 2.01 -2.30 13.00
CA GLN A 74 2.51 -1.86 14.32
C GLN A 74 1.46 -1.13 15.16
N GLY A 75 0.40 -0.61 14.52
CA GLY A 75 -0.66 0.18 15.17
C GLY A 75 -1.83 -0.65 15.71
N ILE A 76 -1.75 -1.98 15.61
CA ILE A 76 -2.64 -2.96 16.23
C ILE A 76 -1.97 -3.48 17.51
#